data_AF-A0A2D5X9J1-F1
#
_entry.id   AF-A0A2D5X9J1-F1
#
_cell.length_a   1.000
_cell.length_b   1.000
_cell.length_c   1.000
_cell.angle_alpha   90.00
_cell.angle_beta   90.00
_cell.angle_gamma   90.00
#
_symmetry.space_group_name_H-M   'P 1'
#
loop_
_entity.id
_entity.type
_entity.pdbx_description
1 polymer ?
#
loop_
_entity_poly.entity_id
_entity_poly.type
_entity_poly.pdbx_seq_one_letter_code
_entity_poly.pdbx_strand_id
1 'polypeptide(L)'
;MASPSFVSTSVPRLLAKQRRLGAPMLPLALEYIHGWTRHIPLGTSVGLKGAALDRFNRIRRGHPVYVWPAPLELEPQLLDAGLSCISDSINPELENTDGSNRCMRPATMPEIEGVRQPWHEISGSERMQVITEWRKKWGWSTSLTELKSLTSESTMPWEVPRLIGHRGTGKNKGTL
;
A
#
# COMPACT_ATOMS: atom_id res chain seq x y z
N MET A 1 -2.59 28.04 12.45
CA MET A 1 -2.93 26.88 11.59
C MET A 1 -2.05 26.96 10.36
N ALA A 2 -1.11 26.03 10.18
CA ALA A 2 -0.33 25.97 8.95
C ALA A 2 -1.25 25.57 7.79
N SER A 3 -1.39 26.43 6.78
CA SER A 3 -2.11 26.09 5.55
C SER A 3 -1.37 24.93 4.86
N PRO A 4 -2.03 23.83 4.48
CA PRO A 4 -1.37 22.75 3.77
C PRO A 4 -0.85 23.29 2.43
N SER A 5 0.46 23.22 2.20
CA SER A 5 1.05 23.49 0.89
C SER A 5 0.65 22.38 -0.07
N PHE A 6 -0.54 22.49 -0.66
CA PHE A 6 -1.17 21.42 -1.41
C PHE A 6 -1.18 21.71 -2.91
N VAL A 7 -0.95 20.68 -3.74
CA VAL A 7 -1.09 20.79 -5.19
C VAL A 7 -2.56 20.60 -5.52
N SER A 8 -3.21 21.57 -6.17
CA SER A 8 -4.64 21.54 -6.53
C SER A 8 -5.05 20.40 -7.49
N THR A 9 -4.12 19.52 -7.86
CA THR A 9 -4.30 18.43 -8.81
C THR A 9 -4.83 17.18 -8.10
N SER A 10 -5.98 16.66 -8.52
CA SER A 10 -6.55 15.44 -7.93
C SER A 10 -5.72 14.17 -8.17
N VAL A 11 -5.89 13.18 -7.29
CA VAL A 11 -5.19 11.88 -7.36
C VAL A 11 -5.31 11.22 -8.74
N PRO A 12 -6.49 11.20 -9.41
CA PRO A 12 -6.58 10.60 -10.75
C PRO A 12 -5.72 11.32 -11.79
N ARG A 13 -5.58 12.65 -11.69
CA ARG A 13 -4.71 13.42 -12.58
C ARG A 13 -3.23 13.19 -12.29
N LEU A 14 -2.86 13.12 -11.00
CA LEU A 14 -1.49 12.75 -10.60
C LEU A 14 -1.11 11.37 -11.12
N LEU A 15 -1.99 10.39 -10.93
CA LEU A 15 -1.80 9.03 -11.41
C LEU A 15 -1.69 8.96 -12.94
N ALA A 16 -2.58 9.65 -13.67
CA ALA A 16 -2.52 9.71 -15.12
C ALA A 16 -1.21 10.33 -15.61
N LYS A 17 -0.73 11.38 -14.93
CA LYS A 17 0.58 11.99 -15.22
C LYS A 17 1.72 11.00 -14.99
N GLN A 18 1.76 10.31 -13.84
CA GLN A 18 2.82 9.34 -13.53
C GLN A 18 2.85 8.18 -14.54
N ARG A 19 1.68 7.63 -14.90
CA ARG A 19 1.58 6.60 -15.95
C ARG A 19 2.08 7.08 -17.30
N ARG A 20 1.73 8.31 -17.70
CA ARG A 20 2.22 8.91 -18.96
C ARG A 20 3.74 9.07 -18.98
N LEU A 21 4.34 9.29 -17.81
CA LEU A 21 5.79 9.36 -17.64
C LEU A 21 6.46 7.99 -17.52
N GLY A 22 5.70 6.88 -17.56
CA GLY A 22 6.23 5.53 -17.35
C GLY A 22 6.72 5.29 -15.92
N ALA A 23 6.31 6.10 -14.95
CA ALA A 23 6.75 5.94 -13.58
C ALA A 23 6.22 4.63 -12.99
N PRO A 24 7.02 3.87 -12.21
CA PRO A 24 6.63 2.56 -11.70
C PRO A 24 5.67 2.63 -10.50
N MET A 25 5.47 3.82 -9.92
CA MET A 25 4.61 4.04 -8.76
C MET A 25 4.13 5.51 -8.69
N LEU A 26 3.10 5.74 -7.87
CA LEU A 26 2.65 7.06 -7.47
C LEU A 26 3.07 7.35 -6.01
N PRO A 27 4.01 8.29 -5.76
CA PRO A 27 4.16 8.86 -4.43
C PRO A 27 2.96 9.77 -4.13
N LEU A 28 2.41 9.66 -2.91
CA LEU A 28 1.20 10.36 -2.53
C LEU A 28 1.27 10.84 -1.08
N ALA A 29 0.86 12.09 -0.83
CA ALA A 29 0.72 12.58 0.53
C ALA A 29 -0.59 12.08 1.16
N LEU A 30 -0.56 11.80 2.46
CA LEU A 30 -1.72 11.25 3.19
C LEU A 30 -2.99 12.13 3.08
N GLU A 31 -2.81 13.44 3.00
CA GLU A 31 -3.87 14.45 2.89
C GLU A 31 -4.71 14.31 1.61
N TYR A 32 -4.20 13.61 0.58
CA TYR A 32 -4.98 13.35 -0.64
C TYR A 32 -6.06 12.28 -0.46
N ILE A 33 -5.98 11.49 0.62
CA ILE A 33 -6.81 10.28 0.79
C ILE A 33 -7.45 10.18 2.18
N HIS A 34 -6.94 10.93 3.16
CA HIS A 34 -7.41 10.92 4.54
C HIS A 34 -7.83 12.32 5.03
N GLY A 35 -8.77 12.37 5.98
CA GLY A 35 -9.29 13.62 6.54
C GLY A 35 -10.19 14.41 5.58
N TRP A 36 -10.55 15.63 5.99
CA TRP A 36 -11.36 16.55 5.17
C TRP A 36 -10.56 17.14 4.00
N THR A 37 -9.24 17.24 4.15
CA THR A 37 -8.31 17.82 3.17
C THR A 37 -8.30 17.09 1.83
N ARG A 38 -8.66 15.80 1.79
CA ARG A 38 -8.79 15.02 0.54
C ARG A 38 -9.80 15.60 -0.46
N HIS A 39 -10.69 16.49 -0.01
CA HIS A 39 -11.69 17.16 -0.84
C HIS A 39 -11.21 18.50 -1.39
N ILE A 40 -10.02 18.99 -1.01
CA ILE A 40 -9.40 20.21 -1.51
C ILE A 40 -8.98 20.12 -3.00
N PRO A 41 -8.32 19.05 -3.49
CA PRO A 41 -7.92 19.01 -4.89
C PRO A 41 -9.12 19.12 -5.83
N LEU A 42 -8.96 19.87 -6.91
CA LEU A 42 -10.02 20.04 -7.90
C LEU A 42 -10.27 18.73 -8.65
N GLY A 43 -11.50 18.22 -8.57
CA GLY A 43 -11.94 17.01 -9.28
C GLY A 43 -12.30 15.88 -8.32
N THR A 44 -12.11 14.64 -8.76
CA THR A 44 -12.56 13.46 -8.03
C THR A 44 -11.70 13.22 -6.79
N SER A 45 -12.30 13.31 -5.60
CA SER A 45 -11.69 12.87 -4.35
C SER A 45 -11.67 11.35 -4.26
N VAL A 46 -10.75 10.79 -3.49
CA VAL A 46 -10.61 9.35 -3.20
C VAL A 46 -10.39 9.16 -1.70
N GLY A 47 -10.34 7.92 -1.21
CA GLY A 47 -10.06 7.70 0.20
C GLY A 47 -9.77 6.26 0.58
N LEU A 48 -9.69 6.01 1.89
CA LEU A 48 -9.23 4.75 2.47
C LEU A 48 -10.34 3.77 2.87
N LYS A 49 -11.62 4.09 2.66
CA LYS A 49 -12.73 3.21 3.01
C LYS A 49 -13.97 3.38 2.13
N GLY A 50 -14.79 2.33 2.07
CA GLY A 50 -16.07 2.27 1.35
C GLY A 50 -15.97 2.70 -0.11
N ALA A 51 -17.02 3.34 -0.63
CA ALA A 51 -17.09 3.76 -2.03
C ALA A 51 -15.94 4.67 -2.48
N ALA A 52 -15.28 5.38 -1.56
CA ALA A 52 -14.10 6.18 -1.87
C ALA A 52 -12.86 5.33 -2.16
N LEU A 53 -12.68 4.23 -1.42
CA LEU A 53 -11.64 3.23 -1.68
C LEU A 53 -11.94 2.43 -2.94
N ASP A 54 -13.19 2.00 -3.14
CA ASP A 54 -13.59 1.25 -4.34
C ASP A 54 -13.30 2.06 -5.61
N ARG A 55 -13.65 3.35 -5.58
CA ARG A 55 -13.31 4.29 -6.64
C ARG A 55 -11.80 4.42 -6.81
N PHE A 56 -11.05 4.50 -5.72
CA PHE A 56 -9.59 4.61 -5.80
C PHE A 56 -8.96 3.37 -6.44
N ASN A 57 -9.34 2.17 -5.99
CA ASN A 57 -8.89 0.88 -6.53
C ASN A 57 -9.23 0.77 -8.02
N ARG A 58 -10.45 1.15 -8.44
CA ARG A 58 -10.86 1.17 -9.86
C ARG A 58 -10.02 2.11 -10.73
N ILE A 59 -9.58 3.25 -10.17
CA ILE A 59 -8.75 4.24 -10.88
C ILE A 59 -7.29 3.77 -10.97
N ARG A 60 -6.74 3.25 -9.86
CA ARG A 60 -5.35 2.82 -9.78
C ARG A 60 -5.07 1.46 -10.41
N ARG A 61 -6.05 0.56 -10.52
CA ARG A 61 -5.95 -0.72 -11.26
C ARG A 61 -4.70 -1.53 -10.90
N GLY A 62 -4.27 -1.52 -9.64
CA GLY A 62 -3.03 -2.16 -9.18
C GLY A 62 -1.75 -1.33 -9.35
N HIS A 63 -1.78 -0.14 -9.98
CA HIS A 63 -0.63 0.76 -9.99
C HIS A 63 -0.21 1.10 -8.55
N PRO A 64 1.04 0.83 -8.15
CA PRO A 64 1.46 1.01 -6.76
C PRO A 64 1.38 2.46 -6.32
N VAL A 65 0.96 2.65 -5.08
CA VAL A 65 0.86 3.96 -4.44
C VAL A 65 1.62 3.90 -3.13
N TYR A 66 2.51 4.85 -2.92
CA TYR A 66 3.36 4.94 -1.74
C TYR A 66 2.96 6.19 -0.98
N VAL A 67 2.47 6.01 0.25
CA VAL A 67 1.92 7.09 1.06
C VAL A 67 2.95 7.52 2.10
N TRP A 68 3.23 8.83 2.14
CA TRP A 68 4.05 9.47 3.17
C TRP A 68 3.41 10.80 3.62
N PRO A 69 3.41 11.13 4.92
CA PRO A 69 3.77 10.25 6.02
C PRO A 69 2.73 9.13 6.20
N ALA A 70 3.16 8.00 6.77
CA ALA A 70 2.26 6.93 7.22
C ALA A 70 2.33 6.82 8.76
N PRO A 71 1.46 7.55 9.48
CA PRO A 71 1.35 7.44 10.94
C PRO A 71 0.94 6.03 11.36
N LEU A 72 1.42 5.57 12.52
CA LEU A 72 1.20 4.22 13.04
C LEU A 72 -0.30 3.88 13.13
N GLU A 73 -1.12 4.86 13.48
CA GLU A 73 -2.58 4.74 13.62
C GLU A 73 -3.28 4.41 12.29
N LEU A 74 -2.67 4.78 11.17
CA LEU A 74 -3.24 4.62 9.83
C LEU A 74 -2.54 3.55 9.00
N GLU A 75 -1.39 3.03 9.45
CA GLU A 75 -0.68 1.95 8.75
C GLU A 75 -1.56 0.75 8.43
N PRO A 76 -2.35 0.19 9.38
CA PRO A 76 -3.23 -0.94 9.07
C PRO A 76 -4.25 -0.60 7.98
N GLN A 77 -4.85 0.59 8.05
CA GLN A 77 -5.84 1.04 7.07
C GLN A 77 -5.22 1.28 5.68
N LEU A 78 -4.00 1.81 5.61
CA LEU A 78 -3.27 2.01 4.37
C LEU A 78 -2.90 0.67 3.71
N LEU A 79 -2.36 -0.27 4.50
CA LEU A 79 -2.01 -1.61 4.02
C LEU A 79 -3.25 -2.40 3.58
N ASP A 80 -4.35 -2.33 4.34
CA ASP A 80 -5.62 -2.97 4.00
C ASP A 80 -6.21 -2.41 2.68
N ALA A 81 -6.10 -1.10 2.48
CA ALA A 81 -6.44 -0.43 1.23
C ALA A 81 -5.53 -0.80 0.03
N GLY A 82 -4.44 -1.53 0.28
CA GLY A 82 -3.48 -1.96 -0.74
C GLY A 82 -2.52 -0.85 -1.16
N LEU A 83 -2.17 0.03 -0.22
CA LEU A 83 -1.21 1.13 -0.40
C LEU A 83 0.06 0.82 0.41
N SER A 84 1.22 1.16 -0.15
CA SER A 84 2.49 1.04 0.56
C SER A 84 2.66 2.21 1.54
N CYS A 85 3.12 1.91 2.74
CA CYS A 85 3.37 2.89 3.79
C CYS A 85 4.85 3.27 3.80
N ILE A 86 5.14 4.57 3.80
CA ILE A 86 6.45 5.10 4.17
C ILE A 86 6.31 5.67 5.59
N SER A 87 6.75 4.88 6.56
CA SER A 87 6.62 5.18 7.99
C SER A 87 7.86 5.89 8.51
N ASP A 88 7.65 6.96 9.27
CA ASP A 88 8.72 7.63 10.00
C ASP A 88 9.06 6.90 11.32
N SER A 89 8.31 5.86 11.69
CA SER A 89 8.41 5.12 12.96
C SER A 89 8.52 3.61 12.72
N ILE A 90 9.58 3.15 12.04
CA ILE A 90 9.83 1.72 11.82
C ILE A 90 10.44 1.10 13.09
N ASN A 91 9.63 0.34 13.82
CA ASN A 91 10.02 -0.37 15.04
C ASN A 91 9.13 -1.63 15.17
N PRO A 92 9.73 -2.85 15.20
CA PRO A 92 8.99 -4.10 15.34
C PRO A 92 8.30 -4.28 16.70
N GLU A 93 8.74 -3.57 17.74
CA GLU A 93 8.17 -3.64 19.09
C GLU A 93 6.90 -2.78 19.25
N LEU A 94 6.56 -1.98 18.23
CA LEU A 94 5.32 -1.20 18.24
C LEU A 94 4.15 -2.08 17.83
N GLU A 95 3.10 -2.06 18.63
CA GLU A 95 1.80 -2.61 18.29
C GLU A 95 1.00 -1.63 17.44
N ASN A 96 0.09 -2.16 16.62
CA ASN A 96 -0.91 -1.33 15.96
C ASN A 96 -1.86 -0.75 17.01
N THR A 97 -2.55 0.34 16.68
CA THR A 97 -3.49 0.98 17.63
C THR A 97 -4.71 0.15 17.98
N ASP A 98 -5.00 -0.91 17.23
CA ASP A 98 -6.04 -1.89 17.53
C ASP A 98 -5.54 -3.04 18.43
N GLY A 99 -4.29 -2.98 18.89
CA GLY A 99 -3.63 -4.02 19.68
C GLY A 99 -3.12 -5.21 18.87
N SER A 100 -3.23 -5.17 17.54
CA SER A 100 -2.70 -6.24 16.68
C SER A 100 -1.18 -6.10 16.47
N ASN A 101 -0.52 -7.24 16.27
CA ASN A 101 0.90 -7.28 15.95
C ASN A 101 1.19 -6.64 14.59
N ARG A 102 2.09 -5.65 14.60
CA ARG A 102 2.50 -4.92 13.40
C ARG A 102 3.21 -5.85 12.41
N CYS A 103 2.77 -5.84 11.14
CA CYS A 103 3.47 -6.56 10.08
C CYS A 103 4.61 -5.72 9.53
N MET A 104 5.86 -6.06 9.84
CA MET A 104 7.01 -5.35 9.26
C MET A 104 7.22 -5.66 7.78
N ARG A 105 6.68 -6.79 7.28
CA ARG A 105 6.88 -7.27 5.91
C ARG A 105 5.57 -7.80 5.30
N PRO A 106 4.53 -6.96 5.14
CA PRO A 106 3.20 -7.41 4.70
C PRO A 106 3.23 -8.06 3.32
N ALA A 107 4.14 -7.64 2.44
CA ALA A 107 4.26 -8.22 1.11
C ALA A 107 4.76 -9.67 1.11
N THR A 108 5.71 -10.02 1.99
CA THR A 108 6.33 -11.35 2.02
C THR A 108 5.78 -12.23 3.14
N MET A 109 4.80 -11.75 3.90
CA MET A 109 4.14 -12.45 5.00
C MET A 109 2.63 -12.45 4.78
N PRO A 110 2.12 -13.03 3.67
CA PRO A 110 0.69 -13.18 3.47
C PRO A 110 0.03 -13.94 4.62
N GLU A 111 -1.23 -13.62 4.87
CA GLU A 111 -2.06 -14.29 5.86
C GLU A 111 -2.89 -15.38 5.17
N ILE A 112 -2.70 -16.62 5.59
CA ILE A 112 -3.43 -17.80 5.12
C ILE A 112 -4.09 -18.40 6.36
N GLU A 113 -5.42 -18.49 6.35
CA GLU A 113 -6.22 -19.01 7.47
C GLU A 113 -5.93 -18.34 8.82
N GLY A 114 -5.68 -17.02 8.82
CA GLY A 114 -5.38 -16.26 10.04
C GLY A 114 -3.93 -16.33 10.50
N VAL A 115 -3.07 -17.07 9.79
CA VAL A 115 -1.65 -17.23 10.13
C VAL A 115 -0.78 -16.60 9.06
N ARG A 116 0.18 -15.76 9.48
CA ARG A 116 1.16 -15.19 8.56
C ARG A 116 2.27 -16.19 8.27
N GLN A 117 2.50 -16.45 6.99
CA GLN A 117 3.51 -17.39 6.54
C GLN A 117 4.48 -16.72 5.57
N PRO A 118 5.78 -17.01 5.61
CA PRO A 118 6.73 -16.48 4.64
C PRO A 118 6.40 -16.92 3.21
N TRP A 119 6.39 -15.97 2.27
CA TRP A 119 6.04 -16.21 0.86
C TRP A 119 6.84 -17.34 0.19
N HIS A 120 8.12 -17.46 0.54
CA HIS A 120 9.00 -18.48 -0.01
C HIS A 120 8.73 -19.88 0.57
N GLU A 121 8.06 -19.99 1.72
CA GLU A 121 7.76 -21.26 2.39
C GLU A 121 6.40 -21.85 1.97
N ILE A 122 5.47 -21.02 1.49
CA ILE A 122 4.15 -21.47 1.02
C ILE A 122 4.24 -22.11 -0.37
N SER A 123 3.38 -23.07 -0.67
CA SER A 123 3.33 -23.80 -1.94
C SER A 123 2.95 -22.92 -3.13
N GLY A 124 3.26 -23.36 -4.35
CA GLY A 124 2.85 -22.65 -5.57
C GLY A 124 1.33 -22.46 -5.70
N SER A 125 0.52 -23.41 -5.22
CA SER A 125 -0.94 -23.30 -5.17
C SER A 125 -1.41 -22.23 -4.18
N GLU A 126 -0.82 -22.19 -2.98
CA GLU A 126 -1.14 -21.16 -1.97
C GLU A 126 -0.74 -19.77 -2.46
N ARG A 127 0.44 -19.63 -3.09
CA ARG A 127 0.87 -18.37 -3.73
C ARG A 127 -0.17 -17.89 -4.75
N MET A 128 -0.70 -18.78 -5.58
CA MET A 128 -1.74 -18.42 -6.57
C MET A 128 -3.08 -18.07 -5.92
N GLN A 129 -3.46 -18.71 -4.83
CA GLN A 129 -4.65 -18.35 -4.07
C GLN A 129 -4.50 -16.94 -3.47
N VAL A 130 -3.37 -16.66 -2.80
CA VAL A 130 -3.04 -15.35 -2.25
C VAL A 130 -3.08 -14.26 -3.32
N ILE A 131 -2.44 -14.49 -4.48
CA ILE A 131 -2.46 -13.54 -5.61
C ILE A 131 -3.88 -13.30 -6.10
N THR A 132 -4.70 -14.35 -6.18
CA THR A 132 -6.09 -14.25 -6.64
C THR A 132 -6.93 -13.38 -5.70
N GLU A 133 -6.79 -13.59 -4.39
CA GLU A 133 -7.47 -12.80 -3.38
C GLU A 133 -6.99 -11.35 -3.35
N TRP A 134 -5.68 -11.10 -3.41
CA TRP A 134 -5.13 -9.74 -3.47
C TRP A 134 -5.57 -8.98 -4.73
N ARG A 135 -5.52 -9.64 -5.89
CA ARG A 135 -5.99 -9.08 -7.16
C ARG A 135 -7.44 -8.64 -7.06
N LYS A 136 -8.29 -9.48 -6.47
CA LYS A 136 -9.72 -9.18 -6.25
C LYS A 136 -9.91 -8.06 -5.23
N LYS A 137 -9.26 -8.15 -4.07
CA LYS A 137 -9.35 -7.17 -2.96
C LYS A 137 -8.97 -5.77 -3.41
N TRP A 138 -7.90 -5.63 -4.19
CA TRP A 138 -7.34 -4.33 -4.57
C TRP A 138 -7.61 -3.93 -6.03
N GLY A 139 -8.36 -4.74 -6.77
CA GLY A 139 -8.80 -4.45 -8.14
C GLY A 139 -7.65 -4.32 -9.14
N TRP A 140 -6.66 -5.21 -9.07
CA TRP A 140 -5.54 -5.19 -10.02
C TRP A 140 -5.99 -5.57 -11.43
N SER A 141 -5.53 -4.84 -12.45
CA SER A 141 -5.87 -5.15 -13.84
C SER A 141 -5.04 -6.31 -14.41
N THR A 142 -3.80 -6.47 -13.95
CA THR A 142 -2.84 -7.50 -14.39
C THR A 142 -3.49 -8.87 -14.34
N SER A 143 -3.35 -9.67 -15.40
CA SER A 143 -4.03 -10.98 -15.49
C SER A 143 -3.41 -12.00 -14.53
N LEU A 144 -4.17 -13.02 -14.11
CA LEU A 144 -3.60 -14.09 -13.26
C LEU A 144 -2.48 -14.86 -13.98
N THR A 145 -2.58 -15.03 -15.30
CA THR A 145 -1.54 -15.65 -16.13
C THR A 145 -0.25 -14.83 -16.11
N GLU A 146 -0.37 -13.51 -16.30
CA GLU A 146 0.76 -12.59 -16.26
C GLU A 146 1.38 -12.53 -14.86
N LEU A 147 0.56 -12.39 -13.81
CA LEU A 147 1.04 -12.43 -12.43
C LEU A 147 1.79 -13.73 -12.13
N LYS A 148 1.24 -14.89 -12.53
CA LYS A 148 1.90 -16.18 -12.38
C LYS A 148 3.27 -16.22 -13.07
N SER A 149 3.41 -15.59 -14.24
CA SER A 149 4.69 -15.53 -14.98
C SER A 149 5.72 -14.58 -14.36
N LEU A 150 5.27 -13.56 -13.62
CA LEU A 150 6.12 -12.54 -13.00
C LEU A 150 6.51 -12.88 -11.56
N THR A 151 5.86 -13.86 -10.95
CA THR A 151 6.09 -14.26 -9.56
C THR A 151 6.83 -15.59 -9.46
N SER A 152 7.64 -15.71 -8.42
CA SER A 152 8.36 -16.94 -8.06
C SER A 152 8.44 -17.04 -6.53
N GLU A 153 9.10 -18.06 -6.02
CA GLU A 153 9.34 -18.23 -4.58
C GLU A 153 10.11 -17.04 -3.96
N SER A 154 10.91 -16.35 -4.77
CA SER A 154 11.72 -15.20 -4.37
C SER A 154 11.19 -13.86 -4.90
N THR A 155 10.12 -13.86 -5.70
CA THR A 155 9.62 -12.66 -6.40
C THR A 155 8.12 -12.46 -6.16
N MET A 156 7.78 -11.34 -5.52
CA MET A 156 6.40 -10.89 -5.29
C MET A 156 5.87 -10.08 -6.48
N PRO A 157 4.54 -10.02 -6.69
CA PRO A 157 3.96 -9.02 -7.58
C PRO A 157 4.33 -7.60 -7.14
N TRP A 158 4.47 -6.72 -8.12
CA TRP A 158 4.85 -5.33 -7.87
C TRP A 158 3.75 -4.56 -7.11
N GLU A 159 2.49 -4.93 -7.36
CA GLU A 159 1.26 -4.30 -6.86
C GLU A 159 1.01 -4.48 -5.35
N VAL A 160 1.71 -5.42 -4.71
CA VAL A 160 1.53 -5.74 -3.28
C VAL A 160 2.01 -4.58 -2.39
N PRO A 161 1.24 -4.15 -1.39
CA PRO A 161 1.64 -3.09 -0.48
C PRO A 161 2.83 -3.49 0.39
N ARG A 162 3.69 -2.52 0.68
CA ARG A 162 4.90 -2.68 1.50
C ARG A 162 4.89 -1.68 2.66
N LEU A 163 5.46 -2.07 3.79
CA LEU A 163 5.84 -1.14 4.85
C LEU A 163 7.32 -0.82 4.70
N ILE A 164 7.65 0.46 4.58
CA ILE A 164 9.01 0.96 4.32
C ILE A 164 9.33 2.04 5.33
N GLY A 165 10.55 2.03 5.86
CA GLY A 165 11.04 3.10 6.74
C GLY A 165 11.48 4.31 5.92
N HIS A 166 11.14 5.51 6.37
CA HIS A 166 11.71 6.73 5.82
C HIS A 166 13.24 6.76 6.04
N ARG A 167 13.97 7.58 5.25
CA ARG A 167 15.43 7.61 5.30
C ARG A 167 15.92 8.06 6.68
N GLY A 168 16.66 7.19 7.37
CA GLY A 168 17.22 7.48 8.70
C GLY A 168 16.51 6.75 9.84
N THR A 169 15.33 6.20 9.59
CA THR A 169 14.60 5.39 10.57
C THR A 169 15.21 3.98 10.67
N GLY A 170 15.37 3.45 11.89
CA GLY A 170 15.97 2.13 12.14
C GLY A 170 17.51 2.11 12.30
N LYS A 171 18.18 3.27 12.41
CA LYS A 171 19.64 3.36 12.65
C LYS A 171 20.07 3.15 14.11
N ASN A 172 19.15 2.79 15.00
CA ASN A 172 19.50 2.51 16.39
C ASN A 172 20.10 1.10 16.48
N LYS A 173 21.36 1.02 16.95
CA LYS A 173 22.16 -0.21 17.07
C LYS A 173 21.63 -1.24 18.08
N GLY A 174 20.48 -1.01 18.71
CA GLY A 174 19.90 -1.89 19.74
C GLY A 174 18.90 -2.91 19.20
N THR A 175 18.73 -3.02 17.89
CA THR A 175 17.71 -3.89 17.25
C THR A 175 18.32 -4.73 16.11
N LEU A 176 19.60 -5.08 16.24
CA LEU A 176 20.29 -6.09 15.43
C LEU A 176 20.77 -7.23 16.34
#